data_AF-A0A1H5S3T9-F1
#
_entry.id   AF-A0A1H5S3T9-F1
#
_cell.length_a   1.000
_cell.length_b   1.000
_cell.length_c   1.000
_cell.angle_alpha   90.00
_cell.angle_beta   90.00
_cell.angle_gamma   90.00
#
_symmetry.space_group_name_H-M   'P 1'
#
loop_
_entity.id
_entity.type
_entity.pdbx_description
1 polymer ?
#
loop_
_entity_poly.entity_id
_entity_poly.type
_entity_poly.pdbx_seq_one_letter_code
_entity_poly.pdbx_strand_id
1 'polypeptide(L)'
;MVEASSMSVISLISHATIVVQLVMVLLVLASLTSWYMIVSRYRVMGRAHKAGRAFEEKFWSSDDLASLYNQSRKDPDVDAGTEAIFRAGFQEFVRLSKSTRGAEAVMDGSQRAMRVALQREQTRLTKHLPFLATVGSTSPYVGLFGTVWGIMNSFMALANVKQATLSVVAPGIAEALIATAIGLFAAIPAVMAYNRFSAQSDALLTENEMFAEEFSSVLHRQVHGREG
;
A
#
# COMPACT_ATOMS: atom_id res chain seq x y z
N MET A 1 -29.50 7.21 -43.36
CA MET A 1 -29.36 6.73 -41.96
C MET A 1 -28.45 5.53 -42.00
N VAL A 2 -27.18 5.70 -41.63
CA VAL A 2 -26.19 4.61 -41.56
C VAL A 2 -26.26 4.07 -40.12
N GLU A 3 -26.52 2.78 -39.98
CA GLU A 3 -26.56 2.08 -38.69
C GLU A 3 -25.22 2.19 -37.98
N ALA A 4 -25.15 3.08 -36.99
CA ALA A 4 -24.08 3.16 -36.00
C ALA A 4 -24.25 2.06 -34.92
N SER A 5 -24.52 0.84 -35.35
CA SER A 5 -24.81 -0.30 -34.48
C SER A 5 -23.66 -1.30 -34.60
N SER A 6 -22.90 -1.44 -33.50
CA SER A 6 -21.91 -2.50 -33.21
C SER A 6 -20.51 -2.47 -33.85
N MET A 7 -19.83 -1.33 -33.93
CA MET A 7 -18.39 -1.33 -33.59
C MET A 7 -18.23 -1.20 -32.08
N SER A 8 -18.69 -2.22 -31.35
CA SER A 8 -18.47 -2.29 -29.91
C SER A 8 -16.96 -2.40 -29.65
N VAL A 9 -16.46 -1.76 -28.60
CA VAL A 9 -15.07 -1.91 -28.13
C VAL A 9 -14.69 -3.39 -28.01
N ILE A 10 -15.66 -4.24 -27.68
CA ILE A 10 -15.52 -5.70 -27.58
C ILE A 10 -15.27 -6.34 -28.96
N SER A 11 -15.93 -5.87 -30.02
CA SER A 11 -15.69 -6.34 -31.39
C SER A 11 -14.30 -5.94 -31.88
N LEU A 12 -13.85 -4.70 -31.62
CA LEU A 12 -12.48 -4.26 -31.92
C LEU A 12 -11.46 -5.14 -31.17
N ILE A 13 -11.67 -5.38 -29.87
CA ILE A 13 -10.77 -6.24 -29.09
C ILE A 13 -10.74 -7.68 -29.64
N SER A 14 -11.86 -8.21 -30.14
CA SER A 14 -11.93 -9.58 -30.67
C SER A 14 -11.14 -9.79 -31.96
N HIS A 15 -10.91 -8.72 -32.74
CA HIS A 15 -10.13 -8.76 -33.98
C HIS A 15 -8.63 -8.51 -33.76
N ALA A 16 -8.24 -8.08 -32.55
CA ALA A 16 -6.85 -7.88 -32.20
C ALA A 16 -6.05 -9.17 -32.17
N THR A 17 -4.73 -9.04 -32.39
CA THR A 17 -3.80 -10.17 -32.22
C THR A 17 -3.87 -10.70 -30.79
N ILE A 18 -3.64 -12.01 -30.63
CA ILE A 18 -3.63 -12.69 -29.32
C ILE A 18 -2.69 -11.97 -28.33
N VAL A 19 -1.54 -11.47 -28.80
CA VAL A 19 -0.60 -10.71 -27.96
C VAL A 19 -1.23 -9.43 -27.40
N VAL A 20 -1.90 -8.63 -28.25
CA VAL A 20 -2.56 -7.38 -27.81
C VAL A 20 -3.73 -7.67 -26.87
N GLN A 21 -4.50 -8.73 -27.13
CA GLN A 21 -5.56 -9.19 -26.23
C GLN A 21 -5.01 -9.56 -24.84
N LEU A 22 -3.91 -10.33 -24.78
CA LEU A 22 -3.26 -10.69 -23.52
C LEU A 22 -2.76 -9.45 -22.76
N VAL A 23 -2.16 -8.49 -23.46
CA VAL A 23 -1.73 -7.21 -22.89
C VAL A 23 -2.91 -6.46 -22.27
N MET A 24 -4.03 -6.33 -22.98
CA MET A 24 -5.22 -5.65 -22.48
C MET A 24 -5.82 -6.36 -21.26
N VAL A 25 -5.93 -7.70 -21.29
CA VAL A 25 -6.43 -8.48 -20.15
C VAL A 25 -5.54 -8.30 -18.92
N LEU A 26 -4.22 -8.36 -19.08
CA LEU A 26 -3.27 -8.13 -18.00
C LEU A 26 -3.44 -6.73 -17.40
N LEU A 27 -3.52 -5.69 -18.24
CA LEU A 27 -3.70 -4.31 -17.79
C LEU A 27 -5.03 -4.08 -17.06
N VAL A 28 -6.11 -4.71 -17.53
CA VAL A 28 -7.42 -4.66 -16.86
C VAL A 28 -7.35 -5.35 -15.50
N LEU A 29 -6.75 -6.54 -15.39
CA LEU A 29 -6.57 -7.23 -14.11
C LEU A 29 -5.70 -6.43 -13.14
N ALA A 30 -4.61 -5.82 -13.63
CA ALA A 30 -3.77 -4.94 -12.84
C ALA A 30 -4.54 -3.71 -12.33
N SER A 31 -5.36 -3.10 -13.18
CA SER A 31 -6.22 -1.96 -12.82
C SER A 31 -7.25 -2.33 -11.75
N LEU A 32 -7.98 -3.44 -11.94
CA LEU A 32 -8.97 -3.91 -10.96
C LEU A 32 -8.33 -4.22 -9.60
N THR A 33 -7.18 -4.88 -9.62
CA THR A 33 -6.41 -5.19 -8.40
C THR A 33 -5.92 -3.92 -7.71
N SER A 34 -5.44 -2.95 -8.48
CA SER A 34 -5.04 -1.63 -7.98
C SER A 34 -6.20 -0.92 -7.30
N TRP A 35 -7.36 -0.81 -7.95
CA TRP A 35 -8.56 -0.20 -7.36
C TRP A 35 -9.02 -0.88 -6.07
N TYR A 36 -9.03 -2.22 -6.05
CA TYR A 36 -9.32 -2.98 -4.83
C TYR A 36 -8.36 -2.64 -3.69
N MET A 37 -7.04 -2.59 -3.97
CA MET A 37 -6.04 -2.18 -2.99
C MET A 37 -6.22 -0.73 -2.53
N ILE A 38 -6.56 0.18 -3.43
CA ILE A 38 -6.78 1.61 -3.11
C ILE A 38 -7.94 1.76 -2.12
N VAL A 39 -9.08 1.16 -2.43
CA VAL A 39 -10.29 1.28 -1.60
C VAL A 39 -10.11 0.61 -0.23
N SER A 40 -9.50 -0.57 -0.20
CA SER A 40 -9.21 -1.25 1.07
C SER A 40 -8.24 -0.44 1.93
N ARG A 41 -7.20 0.16 1.31
CA ARG A 41 -6.17 0.90 2.04
C ARG A 41 -6.63 2.24 2.59
N TYR A 42 -7.49 2.94 1.86
CA TYR A 42 -8.07 4.20 2.31
C TYR A 42 -8.75 4.07 3.69
N ARG A 43 -9.48 2.96 3.91
CA ARG A 43 -10.13 2.67 5.20
C ARG A 43 -9.13 2.35 6.31
N VAL A 44 -8.11 1.53 6.02
CA VAL A 44 -7.09 1.13 7.00
C VAL A 44 -6.29 2.34 7.49
N MET A 45 -5.85 3.21 6.59
CA MET A 45 -5.08 4.40 6.95
C MET A 45 -5.89 5.37 7.81
N GLY A 46 -7.15 5.60 7.44
CA GLY A 46 -8.04 6.46 8.22
C GLY A 46 -8.33 5.92 9.62
N ARG A 47 -8.41 4.60 9.79
CA ARG A 47 -8.58 3.96 11.11
C ARG A 47 -7.30 3.99 11.93
N ALA A 48 -6.17 3.64 11.33
CA ALA A 48 -4.88 3.61 12.02
C ALA A 48 -4.53 4.96 12.66
N HIS A 49 -4.75 6.06 11.92
CA HIS A 49 -4.52 7.40 12.44
C HIS A 49 -5.44 7.75 13.62
N LYS A 50 -6.74 7.47 13.49
CA LYS A 50 -7.72 7.76 14.55
C LYS A 50 -7.51 6.89 15.79
N ALA A 51 -7.27 5.60 15.60
CA ALA A 51 -7.04 4.63 16.67
C ALA A 51 -5.74 4.95 17.41
N GLY A 52 -4.66 5.27 16.67
CA GLY A 52 -3.38 5.66 17.25
C GLY A 52 -3.48 6.89 18.14
N ARG A 53 -4.11 7.97 17.66
CA ARG A 53 -4.34 9.20 18.44
C ARG A 53 -5.25 8.96 19.65
N ALA A 54 -6.34 8.21 19.47
CA ALA A 54 -7.24 7.90 20.58
C ALA A 54 -6.56 7.06 21.67
N PHE A 55 -5.64 6.16 21.31
CA PHE A 55 -4.84 5.42 22.28
C PHE A 55 -3.81 6.33 22.98
N GLU A 56 -3.14 7.18 22.22
CA GLU A 56 -2.15 8.13 22.75
C GLU A 56 -2.78 9.11 23.76
N GLU A 57 -3.94 9.68 23.44
CA GLU A 57 -4.72 10.51 24.38
C GLU A 57 -5.06 9.76 25.67
N LYS A 58 -5.49 8.49 25.56
CA LYS A 58 -5.74 7.62 26.73
C LYS A 58 -4.48 7.39 27.53
N PHE A 59 -3.34 7.12 26.88
CA PHE A 59 -2.05 6.93 27.51
C PHE A 59 -1.64 8.16 28.33
N TRP A 60 -1.74 9.36 27.77
CA TRP A 60 -1.37 10.60 28.47
C TRP A 60 -2.34 11.01 29.58
N SER A 61 -3.61 10.62 29.48
CA SER A 61 -4.61 10.85 30.53
C SER A 61 -4.59 9.82 31.67
N SER A 62 -3.85 8.72 31.50
CA SER A 62 -3.88 7.58 32.42
C SER A 62 -2.80 7.69 33.49
N ASP A 63 -3.20 7.76 34.76
CA ASP A 63 -2.28 7.74 35.89
C ASP A 63 -1.66 6.35 36.16
N ASP A 64 -2.32 5.26 35.72
CA ASP A 64 -1.86 3.87 35.93
C ASP A 64 -1.64 3.10 34.62
N LEU A 65 -0.38 3.02 34.19
CA LEU A 65 0.04 2.25 33.01
C LEU A 65 -0.24 0.74 33.13
N ALA A 66 -0.28 0.18 34.34
CA ALA A 66 -0.58 -1.25 34.51
C ALA A 66 -2.05 -1.55 34.20
N SER A 67 -2.97 -0.67 34.60
CA SER A 67 -4.38 -0.77 34.22
C SER A 67 -4.57 -0.66 32.70
N LEU A 68 -3.89 0.30 32.07
CA LEU A 68 -3.95 0.52 30.62
C LEU A 68 -3.41 -0.69 29.84
N TYR A 69 -2.30 -1.27 30.30
CA TYR A 69 -1.76 -2.52 29.74
C TYR A 69 -2.74 -3.69 29.84
N ASN A 70 -3.40 -3.85 30.99
CA ASN A 70 -4.37 -4.92 31.17
C ASN A 70 -5.61 -4.73 30.26
N GLN A 71 -6.01 -3.49 29.98
CA GLN A 71 -7.09 -3.18 29.03
C GLN A 71 -6.65 -3.50 27.60
N SER A 72 -5.50 -2.99 27.16
CA SER A 72 -4.92 -3.27 25.83
C SER A 72 -4.66 -4.77 25.58
N ARG A 73 -4.42 -5.55 26.64
CA ARG A 73 -4.27 -7.01 26.52
C ARG A 73 -5.60 -7.75 26.35
N LYS A 74 -6.70 -7.20 26.90
CA LYS A 74 -8.03 -7.82 26.86
C LYS A 74 -8.77 -7.51 25.56
N ASP A 75 -8.69 -6.27 25.10
CA ASP A 75 -9.37 -5.80 23.89
C ASP A 75 -8.40 -4.94 23.06
N PRO A 76 -7.51 -5.59 22.29
CA PRO A 76 -6.49 -4.88 21.54
C PRO A 76 -7.06 -4.21 20.28
N ASP A 77 -6.82 -2.91 20.09
CA ASP A 77 -7.08 -2.26 18.81
C ASP A 77 -5.92 -2.58 17.85
N VAL A 78 -6.19 -3.44 16.87
CA VAL A 78 -5.21 -3.89 15.87
C VAL A 78 -4.81 -2.80 14.88
N ASP A 79 -5.61 -1.73 14.77
CA ASP A 79 -5.32 -0.59 13.90
C ASP A 79 -4.44 0.44 14.62
N ALA A 80 -4.41 0.47 15.96
CA ALA A 80 -3.60 1.38 16.77
C ALA A 80 -2.13 0.93 16.88
N GLY A 81 -1.25 1.55 16.09
CA GLY A 81 0.19 1.26 16.14
C GLY A 81 0.85 1.64 17.46
N THR A 82 0.47 2.79 18.03
CA THR A 82 0.91 3.26 19.35
C THR A 82 0.56 2.25 20.45
N GLU A 83 -0.63 1.65 20.40
CA GLU A 83 -1.03 0.60 21.34
C GLU A 83 -0.15 -0.65 21.22
N ALA A 84 0.12 -1.09 20.00
CA ALA A 84 0.98 -2.26 19.76
C ALA A 84 2.40 -2.04 20.32
N ILE A 85 2.94 -0.82 20.15
CA ILE A 85 4.26 -0.41 20.66
C ILE A 85 4.26 -0.36 22.19
N PHE A 86 3.26 0.30 22.78
CA PHE A 86 3.08 0.36 24.24
C PHE A 86 3.01 -1.04 24.85
N ARG A 87 2.15 -1.91 24.30
CA ARG A 87 1.97 -3.27 24.80
C ARG A 87 3.27 -4.07 24.74
N ALA A 88 4.01 -3.98 23.64
CA ALA A 88 5.29 -4.67 23.48
C ALA A 88 6.35 -4.15 24.47
N GLY A 89 6.50 -2.82 24.58
CA GLY A 89 7.46 -2.20 25.49
C GLY A 89 7.14 -2.47 26.96
N PHE A 90 5.89 -2.26 27.38
CA PHE A 90 5.47 -2.46 28.77
C PHE A 90 5.50 -3.93 29.20
N GLN A 91 5.14 -4.86 28.30
CA GLN A 91 5.25 -6.29 28.58
C GLN A 91 6.70 -6.68 28.90
N GLU A 92 7.65 -6.21 28.09
CA GLU A 92 9.07 -6.51 28.28
C GLU A 92 9.62 -5.82 29.54
N PHE A 93 9.22 -4.59 29.78
CA PHE A 93 9.54 -3.84 30.99
C PHE A 93 9.14 -4.59 32.26
N VAL A 94 7.88 -5.02 32.36
CA VAL A 94 7.37 -5.77 33.52
C VAL A 94 8.06 -7.12 33.67
N ARG A 95 8.40 -7.78 32.56
CA ARG A 95 9.13 -9.05 32.56
C ARG A 95 10.54 -8.89 33.10
N LEU A 96 11.28 -7.88 32.63
CA LEU A 96 12.67 -7.66 33.02
C LEU A 96 12.82 -7.00 34.38
N SER A 97 11.89 -6.12 34.77
CA SER A 97 11.88 -5.49 36.11
C SER A 97 11.68 -6.50 37.24
N LYS A 98 11.13 -7.69 36.96
CA LYS A 98 11.04 -8.79 37.93
C LYS A 98 12.30 -9.64 38.00
N SER A 99 13.19 -9.52 37.02
CA SER A 99 14.51 -10.16 37.03
C SER A 99 15.49 -9.28 37.81
N THR A 100 16.49 -9.86 38.48
CA THR A 100 17.58 -9.12 39.16
C THR A 100 18.57 -8.48 38.16
N ARG A 101 18.05 -7.91 37.06
CA ARG A 101 18.84 -7.19 36.06
C ARG A 101 18.87 -5.70 36.42
N GLY A 102 19.99 -5.04 36.14
CA GLY A 102 20.13 -3.60 36.37
C GLY A 102 19.18 -2.77 35.50
N ALA A 103 18.96 -1.52 35.92
CA ALA A 103 18.05 -0.57 35.28
C ALA A 103 18.27 -0.44 33.76
N GLU A 104 19.54 -0.35 33.34
CA GLU A 104 19.95 -0.23 31.94
C GLU A 104 19.49 -1.43 31.10
N ALA A 105 19.64 -2.66 31.62
CA ALA A 105 19.23 -3.87 30.91
C ALA A 105 17.71 -4.00 30.75
N VAL A 106 16.93 -3.47 31.71
CA VAL A 106 15.46 -3.39 31.62
C VAL A 106 15.05 -2.40 30.52
N MET A 107 15.69 -1.23 30.49
CA MET A 107 15.42 -0.18 29.50
C MET A 107 15.76 -0.63 28.08
N ASP A 108 16.97 -1.15 27.88
CA ASP A 108 17.43 -1.65 26.58
C ASP A 108 16.55 -2.81 26.06
N GLY A 109 16.12 -3.71 26.93
CA GLY A 109 15.13 -4.74 26.58
C GLY A 109 13.79 -4.17 26.11
N SER A 110 13.26 -3.20 26.86
CA SER A 110 11.97 -2.57 26.55
C SER A 110 12.02 -1.78 25.24
N GLN A 111 13.09 -1.01 25.01
CA GLN A 111 13.33 -0.28 23.76
C GLN A 111 13.46 -1.22 22.55
N ARG A 112 14.16 -2.35 22.70
CA ARG A 112 14.20 -3.37 21.65
C ARG A 112 12.82 -3.92 21.32
N ALA A 113 12.00 -4.22 22.33
CA ALA A 113 10.64 -4.71 22.11
C ALA A 113 9.78 -3.70 21.36
N MET A 114 9.87 -2.41 21.73
CA MET A 114 9.21 -1.31 21.01
C MET A 114 9.69 -1.19 19.57
N ARG A 115 10.99 -1.28 19.32
CA ARG A 115 11.56 -1.26 17.95
C ARG A 115 11.05 -2.41 17.08
N VAL A 116 10.93 -3.61 17.65
CA VAL A 116 10.35 -4.77 16.94
C VAL A 116 8.87 -4.51 16.61
N ALA A 117 8.12 -3.91 17.53
CA ALA A 117 6.73 -3.52 17.26
C ALA A 117 6.64 -2.48 16.15
N LEU A 118 7.46 -1.42 16.19
CA LEU A 118 7.56 -0.41 15.12
C LEU A 118 7.83 -1.02 13.74
N GLN A 119 8.74 -2.00 13.64
CA GLN A 119 9.03 -2.68 12.37
C GLN A 119 7.84 -3.52 11.86
N ARG A 120 7.05 -4.11 12.77
CA ARG A 120 5.80 -4.80 12.41
C ARG A 120 4.74 -3.82 11.93
N GLU A 121 4.63 -2.65 12.57
CA GLU A 121 3.76 -1.55 12.16
C GLU A 121 4.14 -1.04 10.76
N GLN A 122 5.43 -0.79 10.51
CA GLN A 122 5.98 -0.43 9.20
C GLN A 122 5.53 -1.43 8.13
N THR A 123 5.72 -2.71 8.41
CA THR A 123 5.33 -3.78 7.47
C THR A 123 3.82 -3.77 7.21
N ARG A 124 2.99 -3.57 8.24
CA ARG A 124 1.52 -3.47 8.08
C ARG A 124 1.13 -2.25 7.27
N LEU A 125 1.75 -1.09 7.49
CA LEU A 125 1.46 0.19 6.83
C LEU A 125 2.01 0.27 5.39
N THR A 126 2.99 -0.55 5.03
CA THR A 126 3.59 -0.55 3.68
C THR A 126 3.21 -1.74 2.79
N LYS A 127 2.57 -2.80 3.34
CA LYS A 127 2.26 -4.07 2.65
C LYS A 127 1.85 -4.01 1.16
N HIS A 128 1.01 -3.06 0.76
CA HIS A 128 0.47 -2.98 -0.62
C HIS A 128 1.15 -1.93 -1.50
N LEU A 129 2.00 -1.07 -0.92
CA LEU A 129 2.68 0.00 -1.66
C LEU A 129 3.56 -0.53 -2.80
N PRO A 130 4.34 -1.63 -2.63
CA PRO A 130 5.17 -2.15 -3.72
C PRO A 130 4.35 -2.52 -4.96
N PHE A 131 3.17 -3.13 -4.78
CA PHE A 131 2.31 -3.47 -5.90
C PHE A 131 1.80 -2.23 -6.64
N LEU A 132 1.32 -1.22 -5.91
CA LEU A 132 0.87 0.05 -6.52
C LEU A 132 2.01 0.76 -7.25
N ALA A 133 3.23 0.73 -6.70
CA ALA A 133 4.42 1.27 -7.35
C ALA A 133 4.76 0.52 -8.64
N THR A 134 4.68 -0.81 -8.63
CA THR A 134 4.92 -1.64 -9.83
C THR A 134 3.86 -1.37 -10.88
N VAL A 135 2.56 -1.39 -10.54
CA VAL A 135 1.48 -1.11 -11.50
C VAL A 135 1.64 0.31 -12.07
N GLY A 136 1.90 1.29 -11.21
CA GLY A 136 2.08 2.68 -11.60
C GLY A 136 3.26 2.92 -12.55
N SER A 137 4.39 2.24 -12.34
CA SER A 137 5.60 2.40 -13.16
C SER A 137 5.61 1.53 -14.42
N THR A 138 5.03 0.33 -14.39
CA THR A 138 5.15 -0.64 -15.49
C THR A 138 3.98 -0.63 -16.47
N SER A 139 2.76 -0.29 -16.03
CA SER A 139 1.57 -0.32 -16.90
C SER A 139 1.66 0.56 -18.16
N PRO A 140 2.27 1.77 -18.13
CA PRO A 140 2.45 2.58 -19.33
C PRO A 140 3.33 1.88 -20.38
N TYR A 141 4.40 1.20 -19.93
CA TYR A 141 5.31 0.47 -20.83
C TYR A 141 4.67 -0.79 -21.41
N VAL A 142 3.85 -1.48 -20.61
CA VAL A 142 3.05 -2.63 -21.08
C VAL A 142 2.03 -2.18 -22.13
N GLY A 143 1.37 -1.04 -21.92
CA GLY A 143 0.47 -0.44 -22.91
C GLY A 143 1.19 -0.03 -24.20
N LEU A 144 2.34 0.65 -24.07
CA LEU A 144 3.20 1.02 -25.20
C LEU A 144 3.64 -0.20 -26.01
N PHE A 145 4.04 -1.28 -25.33
CA PHE A 145 4.37 -2.55 -25.98
C PHE A 145 3.20 -3.09 -26.81
N GLY A 146 1.99 -3.10 -26.25
CA GLY A 146 0.78 -3.48 -26.98
C GLY A 146 0.54 -2.62 -28.23
N THR A 147 0.80 -1.32 -28.13
CA THR A 147 0.68 -0.41 -29.27
C THR A 147 1.71 -0.69 -30.36
N VAL A 148 2.98 -0.84 -29.99
CA VAL A 148 4.07 -1.15 -30.94
C VAL A 148 3.77 -2.47 -31.66
N TRP A 149 3.33 -3.50 -30.93
CA TRP A 149 3.00 -4.79 -31.51
C TRP A 149 1.80 -4.72 -32.47
N GLY A 150 0.72 -4.04 -32.07
CA GLY A 150 -0.48 -3.90 -32.89
C GLY A 150 -0.23 -3.10 -34.19
N ILE A 151 0.54 -2.02 -34.10
CA ILE A 151 0.95 -1.24 -35.28
C ILE A 151 1.84 -2.08 -36.20
N MET A 152 2.84 -2.79 -35.66
CA MET A 152 3.71 -3.68 -36.43
C MET A 152 2.89 -4.72 -37.20
N ASN A 153 1.94 -5.38 -36.55
CA ASN A 153 1.09 -6.39 -37.20
C ASN A 153 0.18 -5.78 -38.27
N SER A 154 -0.32 -4.57 -38.05
CA SER A 154 -1.12 -3.84 -39.05
C SER A 154 -0.31 -3.55 -40.32
N PHE A 155 0.95 -3.14 -40.18
CA PHE A 155 1.84 -2.92 -41.33
C PHE A 155 2.24 -4.22 -42.03
N MET A 156 2.47 -5.31 -41.30
CA MET A 156 2.72 -6.63 -41.91
C MET A 156 1.52 -7.12 -42.73
N ALA A 157 0.29 -6.91 -42.24
CA ALA A 157 -0.91 -7.24 -43.00
C ALA A 157 -1.03 -6.41 -44.28
N LEU A 158 -0.69 -5.11 -44.22
CA LEU A 158 -0.69 -4.22 -45.39
C LEU A 158 0.33 -4.63 -46.46
N ALA A 159 1.49 -5.16 -46.06
CA ALA A 159 2.53 -5.63 -46.99
C ALA A 159 2.07 -6.83 -47.84
N ASN A 160 1.05 -7.57 -47.39
CA ASN A 160 0.55 -8.78 -48.05
C ASN A 160 -0.68 -8.54 -48.95
N VAL A 161 -1.20 -7.31 -49.03
CA VAL A 161 -2.36 -6.99 -49.89
C VAL A 161 -1.93 -6.32 -51.20
N LYS A 162 -2.63 -6.64 -52.29
CA LYS A 162 -2.33 -6.10 -53.64
C LYS A 162 -2.63 -4.60 -53.77
N GLN A 163 -3.54 -4.07 -52.95
CA GLN A 163 -3.92 -2.67 -52.94
C GLN A 163 -4.00 -2.17 -51.50
N ALA A 164 -3.06 -1.31 -51.13
CA ALA A 164 -3.01 -0.72 -49.79
C ALA A 164 -4.10 0.35 -49.66
N THR A 165 -5.00 0.18 -48.69
CA THR A 165 -5.99 1.20 -48.31
C THR A 165 -5.95 1.43 -46.80
N LEU A 166 -6.23 2.67 -46.37
CA LEU A 166 -6.28 3.05 -44.95
C LEU A 166 -7.27 2.20 -44.15
N SER A 167 -8.38 1.79 -44.79
CA SER A 167 -9.41 0.96 -44.17
C SER A 167 -8.92 -0.42 -43.73
N VAL A 168 -7.83 -0.95 -44.33
CA VAL A 168 -7.26 -2.25 -43.96
C VAL A 168 -6.47 -2.19 -42.65
N VAL A 169 -5.81 -1.07 -42.36
CA VAL A 169 -4.96 -0.91 -41.16
C VAL A 169 -5.61 -0.14 -40.02
N ALA A 170 -6.63 0.66 -40.32
CA ALA A 170 -7.28 1.52 -39.32
C ALA A 170 -7.79 0.75 -38.08
N PRO A 171 -8.42 -0.44 -38.18
CA PRO A 171 -8.85 -1.19 -37.00
C PRO A 171 -7.69 -1.61 -36.09
N GLY A 172 -6.62 -2.18 -36.65
CA GLY A 172 -5.47 -2.66 -35.87
C GLY A 172 -4.68 -1.52 -35.21
N ILE A 173 -4.62 -0.35 -35.84
CA ILE A 173 -4.05 0.86 -35.22
C ILE A 173 -4.94 1.37 -34.08
N ALA A 174 -6.26 1.38 -34.26
CA ALA A 174 -7.18 1.80 -33.21
C ALA A 174 -7.09 0.90 -31.96
N GLU A 175 -7.05 -0.43 -32.14
CA GLU A 175 -6.85 -1.41 -31.06
C GLU A 175 -5.51 -1.22 -30.34
N ALA A 176 -4.44 -0.99 -31.12
CA ALA A 176 -3.11 -0.70 -30.60
C ALA A 176 -3.13 0.52 -29.67
N LEU A 177 -3.81 1.60 -30.05
CA LEU A 177 -3.93 2.82 -29.24
C LEU A 177 -4.75 2.61 -27.96
N ILE A 178 -5.78 1.76 -28.00
CA ILE A 178 -6.57 1.39 -26.81
C ILE A 178 -5.68 0.72 -25.75
N ALA A 179 -4.71 -0.11 -26.14
CA ALA A 179 -3.80 -0.74 -25.18
C ALA A 179 -2.99 0.28 -24.36
N THR A 180 -2.50 1.35 -25.00
CA THR A 180 -1.83 2.46 -24.29
C THR A 180 -2.80 3.22 -23.39
N ALA A 181 -4.00 3.51 -23.87
CA ALA A 181 -5.01 4.21 -23.07
C ALA A 181 -5.37 3.43 -21.79
N ILE A 182 -5.55 2.11 -21.88
CA ILE A 182 -5.79 1.24 -20.72
C ILE A 182 -4.56 1.22 -19.80
N GLY A 183 -3.35 1.17 -20.37
CA GLY A 183 -2.11 1.21 -19.60
C GLY A 183 -1.98 2.48 -18.75
N LEU A 184 -2.28 3.64 -19.32
CA LEU A 184 -2.32 4.92 -18.60
C LEU A 184 -3.45 4.96 -17.56
N PHE A 185 -4.63 4.44 -17.90
CA PHE A 185 -5.76 4.37 -16.97
C PHE A 185 -5.47 3.49 -15.75
N ALA A 186 -4.69 2.42 -15.91
CA ALA A 186 -4.21 1.60 -14.79
C ALA A 186 -3.11 2.31 -13.99
N ALA A 187 -2.18 2.99 -14.67
CA ALA A 187 -1.01 3.61 -14.05
C ALA A 187 -1.33 4.83 -13.18
N ILE A 188 -2.12 5.78 -13.71
CA ILE A 188 -2.32 7.09 -13.07
C ILE A 188 -2.93 6.95 -11.67
N PRO A 189 -4.03 6.21 -11.46
CA PRO A 189 -4.60 6.03 -10.13
C PRO A 189 -3.63 5.29 -9.18
N ALA A 190 -2.88 4.31 -9.70
CA ALA A 190 -1.92 3.55 -8.91
C ALA A 190 -0.78 4.43 -8.37
N VAL A 191 -0.20 5.29 -9.22
CA VAL A 191 0.84 6.25 -8.80
C VAL A 191 0.30 7.26 -7.79
N MET A 192 -0.88 7.84 -8.05
CA MET A 192 -1.48 8.81 -7.12
C MET A 192 -1.74 8.18 -5.74
N ALA A 193 -2.28 6.96 -5.72
CA ALA A 193 -2.54 6.24 -4.49
C ALA A 193 -1.24 5.84 -3.77
N TYR A 194 -0.23 5.34 -4.50
CA TYR A 194 1.08 5.04 -3.94
C TYR A 194 1.67 6.25 -3.23
N ASN A 195 1.74 7.41 -3.91
CA ASN A 195 2.29 8.63 -3.33
C ASN A 195 1.54 9.07 -2.07
N ARG A 196 0.20 9.03 -2.12
CA ARG A 196 -0.64 9.39 -0.97
C ARG A 196 -0.43 8.45 0.21
N PHE A 197 -0.48 7.14 -0.02
CA PHE A 197 -0.38 6.16 1.06
C PHE A 197 1.05 6.01 1.58
N SER A 198 2.08 6.26 0.76
CA SER A 198 3.47 6.34 1.23
C SER A 198 3.60 7.49 2.23
N ALA A 199 3.21 8.71 1.83
CA ALA A 199 3.29 9.87 2.71
C ALA A 199 2.48 9.71 4.02
N GLN A 200 1.29 9.09 3.94
CA GLN A 200 0.50 8.80 5.14
C GLN A 200 1.14 7.73 6.03
N SER A 201 1.73 6.69 5.44
CA SER A 201 2.41 5.65 6.20
C SER A 201 3.60 6.25 6.92
N ASP A 202 4.43 7.03 6.22
CA ASP A 202 5.61 7.69 6.78
C ASP A 202 5.22 8.62 7.95
N ALA A 203 4.16 9.43 7.78
CA ALA A 203 3.65 10.28 8.86
C ALA A 203 3.21 9.47 10.10
N LEU A 204 2.46 8.39 9.91
CA LEU A 204 2.03 7.51 11.03
C LEU A 204 3.22 6.82 11.71
N LEU A 205 4.25 6.48 10.94
CA LEU A 205 5.45 5.86 11.47
C LEU A 205 6.28 6.84 12.29
N THR A 206 6.41 8.08 11.83
CA THR A 206 7.02 9.16 12.61
C THR A 206 6.22 9.44 13.90
N GLU A 207 4.88 9.49 13.84
CA GLU A 207 4.03 9.61 15.03
C GLU A 207 4.29 8.45 16.03
N ASN A 208 4.34 7.21 15.54
CA ASN A 208 4.64 6.03 16.34
C ASN A 208 6.05 6.04 16.95
N GLU A 209 7.06 6.52 16.22
CA GLU A 209 8.45 6.66 16.69
C GLU A 209 8.55 7.70 17.80
N MET A 210 7.91 8.87 17.64
CA MET A 210 7.84 9.89 18.68
C MET A 210 7.20 9.34 19.96
N PHE A 211 6.07 8.65 19.82
CA PHE A 211 5.42 7.98 20.95
C PHE A 211 6.34 6.97 21.66
N ALA A 212 7.12 6.19 20.91
CA ALA A 212 8.06 5.22 21.48
C ALA A 212 9.17 5.89 22.30
N GLU A 213 9.71 7.01 21.83
CA GLU A 213 10.74 7.79 22.54
C GLU A 213 10.18 8.45 23.82
N GLU A 214 8.99 9.02 23.73
CA GLU A 214 8.29 9.58 24.88
C GLU A 214 7.97 8.51 25.93
N PHE A 215 7.46 7.37 25.49
CA PHE A 215 7.19 6.24 26.38
C PHE A 215 8.47 5.67 27.00
N SER A 216 9.57 5.60 26.23
CA SER A 216 10.88 5.22 26.77
C SER A 216 11.33 6.16 27.90
N SER A 217 11.08 7.46 27.76
CA SER A 217 11.39 8.45 28.81
C SER A 217 10.56 8.23 30.07
N VAL A 218 9.28 7.85 29.92
CA VAL A 218 8.41 7.48 31.05
C VAL A 218 8.91 6.23 31.77
N LEU A 219 9.29 5.18 31.01
CA LEU A 219 9.85 3.95 31.58
C LEU A 219 11.17 4.24 32.33
N HIS A 220 12.06 5.04 31.75
CA HIS A 220 13.33 5.41 32.37
C HIS A 220 13.12 6.05 33.75
N ARG A 221 12.17 6.98 33.87
CA ARG A 221 11.80 7.60 35.15
C ARG A 221 11.25 6.58 36.16
N GLN A 222 10.49 5.57 35.72
CA GLN A 222 9.95 4.54 36.60
C GLN A 222 11.02 3.56 37.12
N VAL A 223 12.06 3.26 36.35
CA VAL A 223 13.14 2.36 36.79
C VAL A 223 14.04 3.06 37.80
N HIS A 224 14.48 4.28 37.50
CA HIS A 224 15.40 5.01 38.39
C HIS A 224 14.70 5.62 39.61
N GLY A 225 13.40 5.93 39.52
CA GLY A 225 12.59 6.29 40.68
C GLY A 225 12.40 5.17 41.70
N ARG A 226 12.77 3.93 41.37
CA ARG A 226 12.78 2.77 42.29
C ARG A 226 14.13 2.54 42.97
N GLU A 227 15.20 3.19 42.50
CA GLU A 227 16.56 3.03 43.04
C GLU A 227 16.89 4.03 44.18
N GLY A 228 15.98 4.96 44.49
CA GLY A 228 16.04 5.86 45.65
C GLY A 228 14.99 5.50 46.70
#